data_AF-X1DVJ3-F1
#
_entry.id   AF-X1DVJ3-F1
#
_cell.length_a   1.000
_cell.length_b   1.000
_cell.length_c   1.000
_cell.angle_alpha   90.00
_cell.angle_beta   90.00
_cell.angle_gamma   90.00
#
_symmetry.space_group_name_H-M   'P 1'
#
loop_
_entity.id
_entity.type
_entity.pdbx_description
1 polymer ?
#
loop_
_entity_poly.entity_id
_entity_poly.type
_entity_poly.pdbx_seq_one_letter_code
_entity_poly.pdbx_strand_id
1 'polypeptide(L)'
;MSLDLTKVVSQVGGMVAMLKAGVEERRKHLQHALDVLRSQASNLDYLTRKIAASKTTWLVAGLVDGLDQSYKAPPIPTEFTIIATDGSHIDV
;
A
#
# COMPACT_ATOMS: atom_id res chain seq x y z
N MET A 1 22.53 4.86 -34.61
CA MET A 1 23.14 4.18 -33.45
C MET A 1 22.47 2.82 -33.30
N SER A 2 23.22 1.72 -33.33
CA SER A 2 22.64 0.37 -33.18
C SER A 2 22.43 0.05 -31.71
N LEU A 3 21.23 -0.43 -31.37
CA LEU A 3 20.90 -0.92 -30.04
C LEU A 3 21.73 -2.18 -29.72
N ASP A 4 22.46 -2.17 -28.62
CA ASP A 4 23.19 -3.34 -28.14
C ASP A 4 22.25 -4.23 -27.32
N LEU A 5 21.68 -5.24 -27.98
CA LEU A 5 20.71 -6.15 -27.39
C LEU A 5 21.26 -6.91 -26.17
N THR A 6 22.58 -7.15 -26.10
CA THR A 6 23.19 -7.86 -24.96
C THR A 6 23.15 -7.01 -23.69
N LYS A 7 23.39 -5.70 -23.82
CA LYS A 7 23.28 -4.74 -22.72
C LYS A 7 21.83 -4.55 -22.28
N VAL A 8 20.90 -4.45 -23.23
CA VAL A 8 19.47 -4.31 -22.93
C VAL A 8 18.96 -5.52 -22.14
N VAL A 9 19.32 -6.74 -22.54
CA VAL A 9 18.91 -7.96 -21.82
C VAL A 9 19.40 -7.96 -20.37
N SER A 10 20.66 -7.58 -20.14
CA SER A 10 21.22 -7.47 -18.78
C SER A 10 20.48 -6.43 -17.93
N GLN A 11 20.20 -5.25 -18.50
CA GLN A 11 19.47 -4.18 -17.82
C GLN A 11 18.03 -4.60 -17.46
N VAL A 12 17.30 -5.17 -18.41
CA VAL A 12 15.94 -5.67 -18.18
C VAL A 12 15.95 -6.77 -17.11
N GLY A 13 16.92 -7.68 -17.15
CA GLY A 13 17.08 -8.72 -16.13
C GLY A 13 17.25 -8.13 -14.73
N GLY A 14 18.11 -7.12 -14.59
CA GLY A 14 18.30 -6.39 -13.32
C GLY A 14 17.04 -5.68 -12.85
N MET A 15 16.32 -5.01 -13.76
CA MET A 15 15.05 -4.34 -13.44
C MET A 15 13.99 -5.32 -12.94
N VAL A 16 13.83 -6.47 -13.61
CA VAL A 16 12.88 -7.51 -13.20
C VAL A 16 13.23 -8.06 -11.81
N ALA A 17 14.51 -8.27 -11.51
CA ALA A 17 14.95 -8.74 -10.20
C ALA A 17 14.62 -7.71 -9.09
N MET A 18 14.90 -6.43 -9.34
CA MET A 18 14.54 -5.34 -8.41
C MET A 18 13.04 -5.23 -8.19
N LEU A 19 12.24 -5.33 -9.25
CA LEU A 19 10.77 -5.30 -9.15
C LEU A 19 10.25 -6.45 -8.30
N LYS A 20 10.76 -7.67 -8.50
CA LYS A 20 10.38 -8.84 -7.69
C LYS A 20 10.75 -8.67 -6.22
N ALA A 21 11.96 -8.21 -5.93
CA ALA A 21 12.39 -7.94 -4.56
C ALA A 21 11.53 -6.87 -3.89
N GLY A 22 11.19 -5.80 -4.61
CA GLY A 22 10.29 -4.75 -4.13
C GLY A 22 8.88 -5.24 -3.84
N VAL A 23 8.33 -6.14 -4.67
CA VAL A 23 7.02 -6.75 -4.42
C VAL A 23 7.02 -7.60 -3.16
N GLU A 24 8.05 -8.42 -2.94
CA GLU A 24 8.16 -9.24 -1.73
C GLU A 24 8.29 -8.40 -0.47
N GLU A 25 9.09 -7.34 -0.52
CA GLU A 25 9.25 -6.44 0.62
C GLU A 25 7.95 -5.70 0.95
N ARG A 26 7.27 -5.18 -0.08
CA ARG A 26 5.94 -4.59 0.07
C ARG A 26 4.94 -5.58 0.67
N ARG A 27 4.97 -6.84 0.24
CA ARG A 27 4.09 -7.89 0.79
C ARG A 27 4.36 -8.12 2.27
N LYS A 28 5.63 -8.20 2.69
CA LYS A 28 6.00 -8.37 4.11
C LYS A 28 5.52 -7.20 4.96
N HIS A 29 5.77 -5.97 4.51
CA HIS A 29 5.31 -4.77 5.21
C HIS A 29 3.79 -4.71 5.33
N LEU A 30 3.07 -5.02 4.25
CA LEU A 30 1.61 -5.05 4.26
C LEU A 30 1.09 -6.12 5.22
N GLN A 31 1.66 -7.32 5.19
CA GLN A 31 1.25 -8.40 6.08
C GLN A 31 1.48 -8.01 7.55
N HIS A 32 2.65 -7.46 7.88
CA HIS A 32 2.94 -6.98 9.23
C HIS A 32 1.95 -5.92 9.69
N ALA A 33 1.64 -4.93 8.84
CA ALA A 33 0.67 -3.89 9.15
C ALA A 33 -0.73 -4.47 9.42
N LEU A 34 -1.18 -5.42 8.58
CA LEU A 34 -2.47 -6.10 8.75
C LEU A 34 -2.51 -6.94 10.04
N ASP A 35 -1.43 -7.64 10.36
CA ASP A 35 -1.33 -8.47 11.56
C ASP A 35 -1.38 -7.61 12.83
N VAL A 36 -0.65 -6.50 12.86
CA VAL A 36 -0.69 -5.54 13.96
C VAL A 36 -2.10 -4.98 14.12
N LEU A 37 -2.71 -4.52 13.04
CA LEU A 37 -4.04 -3.93 13.05
C LEU A 37 -5.10 -4.92 13.57
N ARG A 38 -5.07 -6.18 13.10
CA ARG A 38 -5.94 -7.25 13.59
C ARG A 38 -5.67 -7.61 15.05
N SER A 39 -4.41 -7.67 15.47
CA SER A 39 -4.06 -7.99 16.87
C SER A 39 -4.58 -6.96 17.88
N GLN A 40 -4.79 -5.72 17.43
CA GLN A 40 -5.29 -4.63 18.24
C GLN A 40 -6.80 -4.39 18.08
N ALA A 41 -7.48 -5.13 17.20
CA ALA A 41 -8.90 -4.93 16.92
C ALA A 41 -9.79 -5.10 18.17
N SER A 42 -9.41 -5.98 19.11
CA SER A 42 -10.12 -6.17 20.38
C SER A 42 -9.75 -5.15 21.47
N ASN A 43 -8.74 -4.30 21.26
CA ASN A 43 -8.17 -3.43 22.28
C ASN A 43 -8.67 -1.97 22.20
N LEU A 44 -9.83 -1.75 21.57
CA LEU A 44 -10.39 -0.40 21.37
C LEU A 44 -10.53 0.41 22.65
N ASP A 45 -10.95 -0.21 23.76
CA ASP A 45 -11.09 0.48 25.05
C ASP A 45 -9.75 1.00 25.58
N TYR A 46 -8.71 0.17 25.49
CA TYR A 46 -7.36 0.55 25.88
C TYR A 46 -6.84 1.71 25.01
N LEU A 47 -7.04 1.62 23.69
CA LEU A 47 -6.60 2.65 22.76
C LEU A 47 -7.37 3.97 22.96
N THR A 48 -8.66 3.91 23.24
CA THR A 48 -9.49 5.08 23.55
C THR A 48 -9.00 5.77 24.82
N ARG A 49 -8.70 5.00 25.88
CA ARG A 49 -8.11 5.54 27.12
C ARG A 49 -6.73 6.15 26.86
N LYS A 50 -5.90 5.50 26.03
CA LYS A 50 -4.59 6.02 25.64
C LYS A 50 -4.72 7.35 24.90
N ILE A 51 -5.65 7.46 23.96
CA ILE A 51 -5.93 8.71 23.22
C ILE A 51 -6.33 9.81 24.21
N ALA A 52 -7.27 9.54 25.12
CA ALA A 52 -7.73 10.50 26.12
C ALA A 52 -6.62 10.97 27.08
N ALA A 53 -5.68 10.08 27.43
CA ALA A 53 -4.54 10.39 28.30
C ALA A 53 -3.36 11.06 27.55
N SER A 54 -3.37 11.07 26.21
CA SER A 54 -2.25 11.55 25.42
C SER A 54 -2.19 13.08 25.38
N LYS A 55 -0.99 13.64 25.56
CA LYS A 55 -0.72 15.08 25.42
C LYS A 55 -0.10 15.35 24.06
N THR A 56 -0.89 15.25 23.01
CA THR A 56 -0.45 15.53 21.63
C THR A 56 -0.66 17.01 21.29
N THR A 57 0.18 17.55 20.40
CA THR A 57 0.00 18.90 19.86
C THR A 57 -1.02 18.96 18.71
N TRP A 58 -1.52 17.81 18.28
CA TRP A 58 -2.56 17.65 17.27
C TRP A 58 -3.78 16.90 17.82
N LEU A 59 -4.93 17.11 17.19
CA LEU A 59 -6.16 16.39 17.49
C LEU A 59 -6.06 14.97 16.96
N VAL A 60 -6.29 13.98 17.82
CA VAL A 60 -6.38 12.57 17.43
C VAL A 60 -7.85 12.23 17.23
N ALA A 61 -8.18 11.65 16.08
CA ALA A 61 -9.54 11.20 15.80
C ALA A 61 -9.96 10.11 16.80
N GLY A 62 -11.21 10.19 17.27
CA GLY A 62 -11.80 9.15 18.10
C GLY A 62 -11.99 7.85 17.31
N LEU A 63 -11.87 6.72 17.99
CA LEU A 63 -12.17 5.41 17.43
C LEU A 63 -13.68 5.18 17.55
N VAL A 64 -14.35 4.93 16.43
CA VAL A 64 -15.81 4.74 16.36
C VAL A 64 -16.14 3.29 16.01
N ASP A 65 -15.55 2.77 14.95
CA ASP A 65 -15.71 1.39 14.49
C ASP A 65 -14.49 0.51 14.82
N GLY A 66 -14.59 -0.79 14.54
CA GLY A 66 -13.47 -1.73 14.67
C GLY A 66 -12.31 -1.39 13.73
N LEU A 67 -11.07 -1.56 14.20
CA LEU A 67 -9.86 -1.22 13.45
C LEU A 67 -9.67 -2.07 12.18
N ASP A 68 -10.15 -3.31 12.20
CA ASP A 68 -10.01 -4.31 11.13
C ASP A 68 -11.22 -4.40 10.21
N GLN A 69 -12.15 -3.45 10.33
CA GLN A 69 -13.26 -3.33 9.40
C GLN A 69 -12.82 -2.75 8.07
N SER A 70 -13.44 -3.23 6.99
CA SER A 70 -13.16 -2.75 5.64
C SER A 70 -14.43 -2.77 4.80
N TYR A 71 -14.57 -1.78 3.92
CA TYR A 71 -15.57 -1.79 2.87
C TYR A 71 -15.07 -2.65 1.73
N LYS A 72 -15.90 -3.62 1.30
CA LYS A 72 -15.59 -4.42 0.12
C LYS A 72 -15.65 -3.52 -1.12
N ALA A 73 -14.66 -3.66 -2.00
CA ALA A 73 -14.69 -3.01 -3.30
C ALA A 73 -15.94 -3.49 -4.07
N PRO A 74 -16.67 -2.57 -4.73
CA PRO A 74 -17.77 -2.97 -5.60
C PRO A 74 -17.24 -3.78 -6.79
N PRO A 75 -18.09 -4.59 -7.44
CA PRO A 75 -17.70 -5.29 -8.66
C PRO A 75 -17.29 -4.31 -9.76
N ILE A 76 -16.44 -4.77 -10.67
CA ILE A 76 -16.01 -3.98 -11.83
C ILE A 76 -17.22 -3.75 -12.75
N PRO A 77 -17.47 -2.51 -13.23
CA PRO A 77 -18.52 -2.24 -14.22
C PRO A 77 -18.37 -3.10 -15.48
N THR A 78 -19.48 -3.54 -16.06
CA THR A 78 -19.42 -4.39 -17.28
C THR A 78 -19.43 -3.58 -18.57
N GLU A 79 -19.90 -2.34 -18.49
CA GLU A 79 -20.15 -1.48 -19.65
C GLU A 79 -18.91 -0.67 -20.06
N PHE A 80 -17.97 -0.46 -19.14
CA PHE A 80 -16.76 0.31 -19.39
C PHE A 80 -15.60 -0.15 -18.50
N THR A 81 -14.39 0.07 -18.98
CA THR A 81 -13.16 -0.12 -18.22
C THR A 81 -12.53 1.24 -17.95
N ILE A 82 -12.23 1.52 -16.68
CA ILE A 82 -11.44 2.71 -16.31
C ILE A 82 -9.97 2.32 -16.35
N ILE A 83 -9.18 3.02 -17.16
CA ILE A 83 -7.73 2.90 -17.20
C ILE A 83 -7.16 4.21 -16.64
N ALA A 84 -6.42 4.12 -15.54
CA ALA A 84 -5.65 5.24 -15.03
C ALA A 84 -4.21 5.15 -15.59
N THR A 85 -3.78 6.18 -16.31
CA THR A 85 -2.38 6.34 -16.74
C THR A 85 -1.69 7.31 -15.80
N ASP A 86 -0.51 6.97 -15.28
CA ASP A 86 0.33 7.98 -14.65
C ASP A 86 0.85 8.92 -15.75
N GLY A 87 0.56 10.21 -15.63
CA GLY A 87 0.93 11.21 -16.64
C GLY A 87 2.44 11.51 -16.65
N SER A 88 3.29 10.49 -16.82
CA SER A 88 4.72 10.68 -17.00
C SER A 88 4.99 11.11 -18.44
N HIS A 89 4.83 12.41 -18.71
CA HIS A 89 5.30 13.00 -19.96
C HIS A 89 6.82 12.85 -20.01
N ILE A 90 7.32 11.92 -20.84
CA ILE A 90 8.72 11.88 -21.22
C ILE A 90 8.84 12.74 -22.48
N ASP A 91 9.23 14.00 -22.29
CA ASP A 91 9.64 14.87 -23.39
C ASP A 91 10.93 14.28 -23.99
N VAL A 92 11.00 14.15 -25.32
CA VAL A 92 12.12 13.54 -26.05
C VAL A 92 12.91 14.60 -26.79
#